data_AF-A0A8C2XVW6-F1
#
_entry.id   AF-A0A8C2XVW6-F1
#
_cell.length_a   1.000
_cell.length_b   1.000
_cell.length_c   1.000
_cell.angle_alpha   90.00
_cell.angle_beta   90.00
_cell.angle_gamma   90.00
#
_symmetry.space_group_name_H-M   'P 1'
#
loop_
_entity.id
_entity.type
_entity.pdbx_description
1 polymer ?
#
loop_
_entity_poly.entity_id
_entity_poly.type
_entity_poly.pdbx_seq_one_letter_code
_entity_poly.pdbx_strand_id
1 'polypeptide(L)'
;MHPRSELRRDVQSRGRHRGSFCPAHSAPPPQGLEQGAGVCVWGVSNRRVSPCLLRAPAWPWGAAGRGLLFLLGFLGCCGAVRENKCLLLFFFLFILIIFLAELSAAILAFIFRGNLTREFFTKELTKHYQGNNDTDVFSATWNSVMITFGCCGVNGPEDFKYASVFRLLTLDSDEVPEACCRREPQSRDGVLLSREECLLGRDLFLNKQGCYTVILNAFETYVYLAGALAIGVLAIELFAMIFAMCLFRGIQ
;
A
#
# COMPACT_ATOMS: atom_id res chain seq x y z
N MET A 1 -51.46 -57.47 -21.97
CA MET A 1 -52.40 -56.42 -21.53
C MET A 1 -51.62 -55.12 -21.31
N HIS A 2 -51.96 -54.08 -22.07
CA HIS A 2 -51.60 -52.67 -21.86
C HIS A 2 -52.40 -52.08 -20.65
N PRO A 3 -52.26 -50.81 -20.19
CA PRO A 3 -51.26 -49.75 -20.47
C PRO A 3 -50.83 -48.87 -19.25
N ARG A 4 -50.00 -47.85 -19.57
CA ARG A 4 -49.69 -46.57 -18.86
C ARG A 4 -50.91 -45.79 -18.33
N SER A 5 -50.70 -44.90 -17.33
CA SER A 5 -50.95 -43.43 -17.45
C SER A 5 -50.70 -42.63 -16.16
N GLU A 6 -50.11 -41.44 -16.32
CA GLU A 6 -49.92 -40.34 -15.35
C GLU A 6 -51.24 -39.67 -14.91
N LEU A 7 -51.24 -38.94 -13.78
CA LEU A 7 -52.04 -37.70 -13.65
C LEU A 7 -51.53 -36.71 -12.56
N ARG A 8 -50.97 -35.61 -13.09
CA ARG A 8 -50.86 -34.21 -12.64
C ARG A 8 -51.85 -33.71 -11.55
N ARG A 9 -51.35 -32.94 -10.57
CA ARG A 9 -52.00 -31.73 -10.02
C ARG A 9 -50.97 -30.70 -9.53
N ASP A 10 -50.87 -29.60 -10.26
CA ASP A 10 -50.37 -28.30 -9.78
C ASP A 10 -51.53 -27.54 -9.12
N VAL A 11 -51.32 -26.95 -7.94
CA VAL A 11 -51.95 -25.67 -7.53
C VAL A 11 -50.97 -24.90 -6.65
N GLN A 12 -50.73 -23.67 -7.08
CA GLN A 12 -49.86 -22.65 -6.50
C GLN A 12 -50.70 -21.54 -5.85
N SER A 13 -50.37 -21.07 -4.64
CA SER A 13 -50.51 -19.65 -4.26
C SER A 13 -50.02 -19.29 -2.84
N ARG A 14 -48.97 -18.44 -2.80
CA ARG A 14 -48.75 -17.20 -1.99
C ARG A 14 -49.15 -17.13 -0.50
N GLY A 15 -48.18 -16.73 0.34
CA GLY A 15 -48.38 -16.05 1.63
C GLY A 15 -47.06 -15.51 2.21
N ARG A 16 -47.08 -14.33 2.86
CA ARG A 16 -45.95 -13.41 3.09
C ARG A 16 -45.53 -13.34 4.57
N HIS A 17 -44.25 -12.99 4.83
CA HIS A 17 -43.67 -12.30 6.01
C HIS A 17 -43.11 -13.05 7.26
N ARG A 18 -41.79 -12.84 7.44
CA ARG A 18 -40.96 -12.51 8.63
C ARG A 18 -40.73 -13.52 9.77
N GLY A 19 -39.44 -13.68 10.09
CA GLY A 19 -38.86 -14.25 11.33
C GLY A 19 -37.54 -14.97 11.04
N SER A 20 -36.42 -14.27 10.82
CA SER A 20 -35.43 -13.89 11.87
C SER A 20 -34.95 -15.07 12.71
N PHE A 21 -33.83 -15.72 12.36
CA PHE A 21 -32.91 -16.37 13.31
C PHE A 21 -31.55 -16.61 12.63
N CYS A 22 -30.56 -15.75 12.91
CA CYS A 22 -29.13 -16.09 12.75
C CYS A 22 -28.63 -16.57 14.13
N PRO A 23 -27.87 -17.67 14.24
CA PRO A 23 -27.23 -17.99 15.50
C PRO A 23 -26.07 -17.04 15.75
N ALA A 24 -26.13 -16.38 16.91
CA ALA A 24 -25.03 -15.66 17.50
C ALA A 24 -23.95 -16.65 17.93
N HIS A 25 -22.73 -16.50 17.41
CA HIS A 25 -21.54 -16.98 18.10
C HIS A 25 -20.67 -15.78 18.44
N SER A 26 -20.69 -15.48 19.74
CA SER A 26 -19.82 -14.57 20.46
C SER A 26 -18.39 -15.13 20.52
N ALA A 27 -17.43 -14.43 19.92
CA ALA A 27 -16.01 -14.55 20.25
C ALA A 27 -15.32 -13.19 20.02
N PRO A 28 -14.40 -12.76 20.91
CA PRO A 28 -13.80 -11.43 20.87
C PRO A 28 -12.76 -11.32 19.73
N PRO A 29 -12.46 -10.11 19.23
CA PRO A 29 -11.51 -9.92 18.14
C PRO A 29 -10.06 -10.03 18.63
N PRO A 30 -9.16 -10.76 17.94
CA PRO A 30 -7.73 -10.56 18.11
C PRO A 30 -7.29 -9.30 17.33
N GLN A 31 -6.37 -8.58 17.95
CA GLN A 31 -5.80 -7.34 17.46
C GLN A 31 -4.75 -7.62 16.36
N GLY A 32 -4.82 -6.86 15.26
CA GLY A 32 -3.72 -6.77 14.30
C GLY A 32 -4.03 -7.40 12.95
N LEU A 33 -4.65 -6.63 12.05
CA LEU A 33 -4.48 -6.80 10.61
C LEU A 33 -4.81 -5.46 9.94
N GLU A 34 -3.79 -4.65 9.68
CA GLU A 34 -3.88 -3.49 8.78
C GLU A 34 -4.07 -4.02 7.35
N GLN A 35 -5.30 -3.99 6.84
CA GLN A 35 -5.60 -4.26 5.44
C GLN A 35 -5.38 -2.99 4.63
N GLY A 36 -4.43 -3.05 3.69
CA GLY A 36 -4.17 -2.00 2.72
C GLY A 36 -5.42 -1.67 1.90
N ALA A 37 -5.76 -0.38 1.85
CA ALA A 37 -6.85 0.15 1.06
C ALA A 37 -6.29 0.99 -0.09
N GLY A 38 -6.79 0.72 -1.30
CA GLY A 38 -6.40 1.38 -2.53
C GLY A 38 -6.70 2.89 -2.55
N VAL A 39 -5.97 3.58 -3.42
CA VAL A 39 -6.14 5.02 -3.67
C VAL A 39 -7.39 5.21 -4.54
N CYS A 40 -8.47 5.75 -3.96
CA CYS A 40 -9.55 6.36 -4.74
C CYS A 40 -9.26 7.85 -4.92
N VAL A 41 -8.89 8.25 -6.14
CA VAL A 41 -8.95 9.65 -6.58
C VAL A 41 -10.42 10.05 -6.69
N TRP A 42 -10.72 11.31 -6.41
CA TRP A 42 -12.02 11.93 -6.55
C TRP A 42 -12.73 11.57 -7.88
N GLY A 43 -13.55 10.52 -7.85
CA GLY A 43 -14.51 10.22 -8.90
C GLY A 43 -15.80 10.98 -8.61
N VAL A 44 -16.00 12.11 -9.28
CA VAL A 44 -17.31 12.78 -9.29
C VAL A 44 -18.24 11.95 -10.19
N SER A 45 -18.97 11.02 -9.59
CA SER A 45 -20.12 10.39 -10.23
C SER A 45 -21.32 10.42 -9.30
N ASN A 46 -22.26 11.29 -9.66
CA ASN A 46 -23.68 11.31 -9.29
C ASN A 46 -24.05 11.48 -7.79
N ARG A 47 -24.13 12.75 -7.34
CA ARG A 47 -24.97 13.29 -6.25
C ARG A 47 -25.27 12.41 -5.03
N ARG A 48 -24.29 11.66 -4.51
CA ARG A 48 -24.28 11.17 -3.13
C ARG A 48 -22.89 11.34 -2.56
N VAL A 49 -22.69 12.41 -1.79
CA VAL A 49 -21.58 12.51 -0.85
C VAL A 49 -21.91 11.55 0.28
N SER A 50 -21.57 10.28 0.11
CA SER A 50 -21.48 9.37 1.24
C SER A 50 -20.23 9.78 2.02
N PRO A 51 -20.31 10.18 3.30
CA PRO A 51 -19.12 10.25 4.11
C PRO A 51 -18.63 8.82 4.28
N CYS A 52 -17.69 8.39 3.43
CA CYS A 52 -16.77 7.35 3.81
C CYS A 52 -16.09 7.87 5.07
N LEU A 53 -16.53 7.40 6.24
CA LEU A 53 -15.73 7.45 7.44
C LEU A 53 -14.46 6.66 7.12
N LEU A 54 -13.44 7.36 6.61
CA LEU A 54 -12.07 6.91 6.74
C LEU A 54 -11.89 6.68 8.24
N ARG A 55 -11.83 5.42 8.64
CA ARG A 55 -11.10 5.09 9.85
C ARG A 55 -9.64 5.27 9.48
N ALA A 56 -9.19 6.52 9.50
CA ALA A 56 -7.78 6.83 9.35
C ALA A 56 -7.04 5.95 10.38
N PRO A 57 -5.97 5.23 9.98
CA PRO A 57 -5.13 4.58 10.97
C PRO A 57 -4.76 5.66 11.99
N ALA A 58 -4.99 5.36 13.27
CA ALA A 58 -4.60 6.24 14.36
C ALA A 58 -3.08 6.19 14.47
N TRP A 59 -2.41 6.73 13.46
CA TRP A 59 -0.98 6.84 13.38
C TRP A 59 -0.56 7.76 14.54
N PRO A 60 0.38 7.35 15.41
CA PRO A 60 0.81 8.14 16.58
C PRO A 60 1.26 9.57 16.23
N TRP A 61 1.60 9.83 14.97
CA TRP A 61 2.04 11.14 14.47
C TRP A 61 0.89 12.02 13.95
N GLY A 62 -0.34 11.51 13.94
CA GLY A 62 -1.52 12.22 13.44
C GLY A 62 -1.91 13.43 14.28
N ALA A 63 -1.49 13.53 15.54
CA ALA A 63 -1.70 14.71 16.37
C ALA A 63 -0.67 15.81 16.08
N ALA A 64 0.61 15.44 15.97
CA ALA A 64 1.71 16.38 15.70
C ALA A 64 1.60 17.00 14.29
N GLY A 65 1.31 16.20 13.26
CA GLY A 65 1.16 16.69 11.89
C GLY A 65 -0.03 17.64 11.72
N ARG A 66 -1.17 17.34 12.37
CA ARG A 66 -2.35 18.23 12.35
C ARG A 66 -2.10 19.54 13.08
N GLY A 67 -1.39 19.50 14.21
CA GLY A 67 -0.99 20.70 14.93
C GLY A 67 -0.09 21.60 14.09
N LEU A 68 0.91 21.04 13.41
CA LEU A 68 1.80 21.80 12.55
C LEU A 68 1.06 22.47 11.38
N LEU A 69 0.19 21.74 10.68
CA LEU A 69 -0.61 22.31 9.58
C LEU A 69 -1.53 23.44 10.07
N PHE A 70 -2.13 23.28 11.26
CA PHE A 70 -2.95 24.33 11.87
C PHE A 70 -2.11 25.56 12.24
N LEU A 71 -0.93 25.36 12.84
CA LEU A 71 0.00 26.44 13.18
C LEU A 71 0.48 27.19 11.94
N LEU A 72 0.81 26.48 10.85
CA LEU A 72 1.24 27.10 9.59
C LEU A 72 0.11 27.91 8.95
N GLY A 73 -1.12 27.39 8.97
CA GLY A 73 -2.30 28.12 8.51
C GLY A 73 -2.57 29.36 9.36
N PHE A 74 -2.46 29.25 10.69
CA PHE A 74 -2.63 30.37 11.60
C PHE A 74 -1.53 31.43 11.42
N LEU A 75 -0.27 31.02 11.27
CA LEU A 75 0.86 31.94 11.02
C LEU A 75 0.71 32.64 9.67
N GLY A 76 0.28 31.94 8.62
CA GLY A 76 -0.01 32.54 7.32
C GLY A 76 -1.15 33.56 7.41
N CYS A 77 -2.26 33.20 8.05
CA CYS A 77 -3.42 34.08 8.21
C CYS A 77 -3.11 35.29 9.11
N CYS A 78 -2.55 35.07 10.30
CA CYS A 78 -2.18 36.14 11.23
C CYS A 78 -1.05 37.01 10.70
N GLY A 79 -0.10 36.45 9.95
CA GLY A 79 0.94 37.22 9.27
C GLY A 79 0.35 38.22 8.28
N ALA A 80 -0.65 37.79 7.50
CA ALA A 80 -1.36 38.66 6.56
C ALA A 80 -2.25 39.70 7.27
N VAL A 81 -3.02 39.30 8.28
CA VAL A 81 -3.97 40.19 8.98
C VAL A 81 -3.29 41.20 9.89
N ARG A 82 -2.20 40.83 10.57
CA ARG A 82 -1.48 41.73 11.51
C ARG A 82 -0.44 42.60 10.81
N GLU A 83 -0.29 42.50 9.50
CA GLU A 83 0.72 43.23 8.72
C GLU A 83 2.13 43.16 9.34
N ASN A 84 2.46 42.03 9.99
CA ASN A 84 3.74 41.89 10.69
C ASN A 84 4.78 41.26 9.76
N LYS A 85 5.71 42.10 9.28
CA LYS A 85 6.83 41.73 8.41
C LYS A 85 7.62 40.52 8.93
N CYS A 86 7.86 40.43 10.24
CA CYS A 86 8.62 39.32 10.83
C CYS A 86 7.87 37.98 10.69
N LEU A 87 6.55 37.95 10.99
CA LEU A 87 5.74 36.73 10.87
C LEU A 87 5.63 36.27 9.42
N LEU A 88 5.50 37.23 8.48
CA LEU A 88 5.43 36.93 7.06
C LEU A 88 6.75 36.38 6.51
N LEU A 89 7.90 36.89 7.01
CA LEU A 89 9.23 36.37 6.68
C LEU A 89 9.42 34.93 7.19
N PHE A 90 9.01 34.64 8.42
CA PHE A 90 9.06 33.28 8.97
C PHE A 90 8.20 32.31 8.15
N PHE A 91 7.00 32.72 7.74
CA PHE A 91 6.15 31.93 6.85
C PHE A 91 6.85 31.66 5.51
N PHE A 92 7.41 32.68 4.87
CA PHE A 92 8.15 32.52 3.62
C PHE A 92 9.34 31.57 3.75
N LEU A 93 10.16 31.71 4.80
CA LEU A 93 11.32 30.83 5.03
C LEU A 93 10.90 29.38 5.25
N PHE A 94 9.79 29.15 5.96
CA PHE A 94 9.30 27.79 6.18
C PHE A 94 8.84 27.12 4.88
N ILE A 95 8.06 27.82 4.05
CA ILE A 95 7.64 27.31 2.73
C ILE A 95 8.85 27.10 1.81
N LEU A 96 9.85 27.99 1.86
CA LEU A 96 11.09 27.83 1.09
C LEU A 96 11.85 26.54 1.49
N ILE A 97 11.94 26.24 2.78
CA ILE A 97 12.59 25.01 3.26
C ILE A 97 11.83 23.77 2.76
N ILE A 98 10.49 23.79 2.76
CA ILE A 98 9.68 22.68 2.23
C ILE A 98 9.95 22.52 0.73
N PHE A 99 9.89 23.59 -0.05
CA PHE A 99 10.16 23.56 -1.49
C PHE A 99 11.53 22.95 -1.82
N LEU A 100 12.57 23.33 -1.07
CA LEU A 100 13.91 22.75 -1.23
C LEU A 100 13.96 21.28 -0.84
N ALA A 101 13.24 20.88 0.21
CA ALA A 101 13.13 19.47 0.60
C ALA A 101 12.42 18.64 -0.48
N GLU A 102 11.30 19.13 -1.02
CA GLU A 102 10.59 18.47 -2.13
C GLU A 102 11.46 18.36 -3.38
N LEU A 103 12.17 19.42 -3.75
CA LEU A 103 13.11 19.40 -4.88
C LEU A 103 14.23 18.37 -4.65
N SER A 104 14.78 18.31 -3.44
CA SER A 104 15.83 17.34 -3.10
C SER A 104 15.33 15.90 -3.17
N ALA A 105 14.11 15.64 -2.70
CA ALA A 105 13.46 14.34 -2.78
C ALA A 105 13.18 13.93 -4.23
N ALA A 106 12.72 14.86 -5.07
CA ALA A 106 12.51 14.62 -6.49
C ALA A 106 13.81 14.26 -7.22
N ILE A 107 14.91 14.97 -6.95
CA ILE A 107 16.23 14.67 -7.52
C ILE A 107 16.72 13.29 -7.04
N LEU A 108 16.58 12.99 -5.74
CA LEU A 108 16.99 11.70 -5.19
C LEU A 108 16.20 10.56 -5.83
N ALA A 109 14.89 10.70 -5.97
CA ALA A 109 14.04 9.73 -6.64
C ALA A 109 14.45 9.51 -8.10
N PHE A 110 14.83 10.57 -8.82
CA PHE A 110 15.32 10.47 -10.19
C PHE A 110 16.65 9.70 -10.29
N ILE A 111 17.60 9.98 -9.41
CA ILE A 111 18.90 9.27 -9.37
C ILE A 111 18.71 7.80 -8.99
N PHE A 112 17.90 7.52 -7.97
CA PHE A 112 17.65 6.14 -7.54
C PHE A 112 16.92 5.33 -8.60
N ARG A 113 16.02 5.94 -9.38
CA ARG A 113 15.36 5.25 -10.50
C ARG A 113 16.35 4.61 -11.48
N GLY A 114 17.52 5.21 -11.70
CA GLY A 114 18.58 4.66 -12.55
C GLY A 114 19.40 3.54 -11.91
N ASN A 115 19.50 3.51 -10.58
CA ASN A 115 20.33 2.55 -9.84
C ASN A 115 19.56 1.30 -9.37
N LEU A 116 18.24 1.39 -9.21
CA LEU A 116 17.36 0.30 -8.79
C LEU A 116 17.07 -0.70 -9.93
N THR A 117 18.14 -1.29 -10.48
CA THR A 117 18.05 -2.27 -11.57
C THR A 117 17.71 -3.66 -11.05
N ARG A 118 17.17 -4.51 -11.93
CA ARG A 118 16.91 -5.94 -11.63
C ARG A 118 18.14 -6.63 -11.04
N GLU A 119 19.31 -6.38 -11.62
CA GLU A 119 20.55 -7.01 -11.18
C GLU A 119 20.95 -6.61 -9.77
N PHE A 120 20.79 -5.33 -9.41
CA PHE A 120 21.10 -4.84 -8.07
C PHE A 120 20.26 -5.56 -7.02
N PHE A 121 18.93 -5.59 -7.21
CA PHE A 121 18.04 -6.31 -6.28
C PHE A 121 18.33 -7.80 -6.23
N THR A 122 18.63 -8.42 -7.37
CA THR A 122 18.92 -9.87 -7.42
C THR A 122 20.18 -10.18 -6.62
N LYS A 123 21.23 -9.38 -6.76
CA LYS A 123 22.50 -9.52 -6.02
C LYS A 123 22.32 -9.29 -4.52
N GLU A 124 21.57 -8.26 -4.13
CA GLU A 124 21.29 -7.99 -2.72
C GLU A 124 20.41 -9.07 -2.09
N LEU A 125 19.38 -9.54 -2.81
CA LEU A 125 18.54 -10.64 -2.36
C LEU A 125 19.39 -11.90 -2.13
N THR A 126 20.16 -12.35 -3.12
CA THR A 126 20.93 -13.60 -2.99
C THR A 126 21.99 -13.54 -1.89
N LYS A 127 22.55 -12.36 -1.62
CA LYS A 127 23.61 -12.16 -0.64
C LYS A 127 23.12 -11.95 0.80
N HIS A 128 21.95 -11.33 0.99
CA HIS A 128 21.51 -10.91 2.33
C HIS A 128 20.26 -11.64 2.83
N TYR A 129 19.51 -12.30 1.95
CA TYR A 129 18.29 -12.99 2.34
C TYR A 129 18.58 -14.34 3.01
N GLN A 130 18.03 -14.52 4.22
CA GLN A 130 18.27 -15.66 5.10
C GLN A 130 17.02 -16.55 5.31
N GLY A 131 15.87 -16.21 4.72
CA GLY A 131 14.63 -16.98 4.86
C GLY A 131 13.72 -16.52 6.00
N ASN A 132 13.12 -17.45 6.75
CA ASN A 132 12.24 -17.16 7.89
C ASN A 132 13.03 -16.86 9.18
N ASN A 133 13.94 -15.90 9.12
CA ASN A 133 14.60 -15.39 10.31
C ASN A 133 13.97 -14.05 10.71
N ASP A 134 13.07 -14.08 11.70
CA ASP A 134 12.34 -12.89 12.16
C ASP A 134 13.25 -11.82 12.80
N THR A 135 14.52 -12.16 13.09
CA THR A 135 15.50 -11.21 13.62
C THR A 135 16.14 -10.35 12.53
N ASP A 136 16.07 -10.76 11.26
CA ASP A 136 16.63 -10.01 10.14
C ASP A 136 15.55 -9.18 9.43
N VAL A 137 15.66 -7.86 9.58
CA VAL A 137 14.74 -6.89 8.96
C VAL A 137 14.74 -7.02 7.44
N PHE A 138 15.87 -7.36 6.81
CA PHE A 138 15.95 -7.50 5.35
C PHE A 138 15.11 -8.69 4.87
N SER A 139 15.30 -9.86 5.49
CA SER A 139 14.54 -11.08 5.18
C SER A 139 13.06 -10.92 5.50
N ALA A 140 12.71 -10.32 6.65
CA ALA A 140 11.32 -10.06 7.02
C ALA A 140 10.62 -9.10 6.04
N THR A 141 11.33 -8.07 5.56
CA THR A 141 10.80 -7.13 4.55
C THR A 141 10.56 -7.85 3.23
N TRP A 142 11.51 -8.65 2.76
CA TRP A 142 11.35 -9.44 1.52
C TRP A 142 10.22 -10.47 1.63
N ASN A 143 10.08 -11.13 2.79
CA ASN A 143 8.95 -12.03 3.06
C ASN A 143 7.62 -11.29 2.95
N SER A 144 7.53 -10.12 3.57
CA SER A 144 6.33 -9.27 3.50
C SER A 144 6.01 -8.87 2.06
N VAL A 145 7.02 -8.50 1.27
CA VAL A 145 6.86 -8.15 -0.15
C VAL A 145 6.34 -9.34 -0.97
N MET A 146 6.97 -10.51 -0.86
CA MET A 146 6.57 -11.72 -1.60
C MET A 146 5.14 -12.15 -1.25
N ILE A 147 4.78 -12.10 0.03
CA ILE A 147 3.43 -12.42 0.51
C ILE A 147 2.40 -11.39 0.04
N THR A 148 2.70 -10.10 0.18
CA THR A 148 1.74 -9.01 -0.11
C THR A 148 1.43 -8.93 -1.60
N PHE A 149 2.44 -9.10 -2.45
CA PHE A 149 2.29 -8.97 -3.90
C PHE A 149 2.10 -10.31 -4.62
N GLY A 150 2.12 -11.44 -3.90
CA GLY A 150 1.94 -12.77 -4.49
C GLY A 150 2.99 -13.09 -5.55
N CYS A 151 4.24 -12.79 -5.26
CA CYS A 151 5.39 -12.93 -6.16
C CYS A 151 6.53 -13.69 -5.44
N CYS A 152 7.54 -14.14 -6.18
CA CYS A 152 8.68 -14.85 -5.62
C CYS A 152 9.99 -14.39 -6.22
N GLY A 153 10.96 -14.05 -5.37
CA GLY A 153 12.26 -13.54 -5.79
C GLY A 153 12.18 -12.22 -6.54
N VAL A 154 13.29 -11.78 -7.13
CA VAL A 154 13.34 -10.57 -7.96
C VAL A 154 12.82 -10.86 -9.36
N ASN A 155 13.40 -11.87 -10.01
CA ASN A 155 13.04 -12.33 -11.35
C ASN A 155 12.12 -13.56 -11.31
N GLY A 156 12.22 -14.35 -10.24
CA GLY A 156 11.42 -15.56 -10.05
C GLY A 156 11.99 -16.45 -8.94
N PRO A 157 11.41 -17.64 -8.73
CA PRO A 157 11.86 -18.59 -7.72
C PRO A 157 13.29 -19.12 -7.94
N GLU A 158 13.78 -19.06 -9.18
CA GLU A 158 15.13 -19.49 -9.54
C GLU A 158 16.23 -18.68 -8.83
N ASP A 159 15.92 -17.46 -8.37
CA ASP A 159 16.86 -16.60 -7.65
C ASP A 159 17.34 -17.24 -6.33
N PHE A 160 16.60 -18.21 -5.78
CA PHE A 160 16.96 -18.92 -4.55
C PHE A 160 17.76 -20.21 -4.81
N LYS A 161 17.76 -20.75 -6.03
CA LYS A 161 18.33 -22.08 -6.32
C LYS A 161 19.86 -22.11 -6.40
N TYR A 162 20.51 -21.02 -6.80
CA TYR A 162 21.96 -20.99 -7.04
C TYR A 162 22.66 -19.92 -6.20
N ALA A 163 23.67 -20.33 -5.42
CA ALA A 163 24.59 -19.44 -4.69
C ALA A 163 23.92 -18.37 -3.81
N SER A 164 22.72 -18.64 -3.28
CA SER A 164 22.03 -17.77 -2.34
C SER A 164 22.43 -18.12 -0.89
N VAL A 165 22.51 -17.11 -0.01
CA VAL A 165 22.71 -17.31 1.43
C VAL A 165 21.58 -18.17 2.02
N PHE A 166 20.36 -17.98 1.53
CA PHE A 166 19.23 -18.86 1.85
C PHE A 166 19.58 -20.34 1.65
N ARG A 167 20.05 -20.73 0.47
CA ARG A 167 20.36 -22.14 0.18
C ARG A 167 21.49 -22.70 1.06
N LEU A 168 22.46 -21.86 1.45
CA LEU A 168 23.52 -22.27 2.39
C LEU A 168 22.99 -22.55 3.79
N LEU A 169 21.95 -21.83 4.23
CA LEU A 169 21.35 -22.00 5.55
C LEU A 169 20.34 -23.14 5.61
N THR A 170 19.64 -23.43 4.50
CA THR A 170 18.51 -24.39 4.47
C THR A 170 18.91 -25.83 4.12
N LEU A 171 20.21 -26.16 4.01
CA LEU A 171 20.76 -27.53 3.90
C LEU A 171 19.94 -28.51 3.01
N ASP A 172 19.46 -28.03 1.86
CA ASP A 172 18.73 -28.78 0.81
C ASP A 172 17.33 -29.32 1.16
N SER A 173 16.66 -28.86 2.23
CA SER A 173 15.27 -29.27 2.51
C SER A 173 14.21 -28.51 1.70
N ASP A 174 14.44 -27.21 1.47
CA ASP A 174 13.48 -26.31 0.82
C ASP A 174 14.12 -25.65 -0.41
N GLU A 175 13.49 -25.76 -1.59
CA GLU A 175 13.97 -25.11 -2.82
C GLU A 175 13.71 -23.60 -2.82
N VAL A 176 12.65 -23.17 -2.13
CA VAL A 176 12.17 -21.78 -2.09
C VAL A 176 11.66 -21.43 -0.68
N PRO A 177 11.65 -20.12 -0.32
CA PRO A 177 11.10 -19.70 0.96
C PRO A 177 9.58 -19.83 1.03
N GLU A 178 9.04 -20.05 2.24
CA GLU A 178 7.59 -20.15 2.47
C GLU A 178 6.81 -18.90 2.02
N ALA A 179 7.46 -17.73 2.04
CA ALA A 179 6.89 -16.47 1.56
C ALA A 179 6.56 -16.47 0.05
N CYS A 180 7.20 -17.34 -0.75
CA CYS A 180 6.90 -17.53 -2.16
C CYS A 180 5.65 -18.38 -2.42
N CYS A 181 5.14 -19.05 -1.39
CA CYS A 181 4.03 -19.98 -1.54
C CYS A 181 2.70 -19.28 -1.71
N ARG A 182 1.87 -19.87 -2.56
CA ARG A 182 0.54 -19.35 -2.86
C ARG A 182 -0.39 -19.55 -1.67
N ARG A 183 -1.16 -18.51 -1.37
CA ARG A 183 -2.16 -18.51 -0.28
C ARG A 183 -3.56 -18.53 -0.86
N GLU A 184 -4.48 -19.21 -0.20
CA GLU A 184 -5.86 -19.35 -0.64
C GLU A 184 -6.59 -18.00 -0.49
N PRO A 185 -7.15 -17.42 -1.58
CA PRO A 185 -7.81 -16.11 -1.52
C PRO A 185 -9.12 -16.10 -0.73
N GLN A 186 -9.72 -17.26 -0.46
CA GLN A 186 -10.99 -17.37 0.30
C GLN A 186 -10.82 -17.69 1.80
N SER A 187 -9.60 -18.00 2.25
CA SER A 187 -9.38 -18.28 3.68
C SER A 187 -9.15 -16.96 4.43
N ARG A 188 -9.98 -16.69 5.44
CA ARG A 188 -9.85 -15.52 6.33
C ARG A 188 -8.53 -15.50 7.11
N ASP A 189 -7.85 -16.65 7.18
CA ASP A 189 -6.60 -16.85 7.91
C ASP A 189 -5.36 -16.89 7.00
N GLY A 190 -5.51 -16.67 5.67
CA GLY A 190 -4.39 -16.63 4.73
C GLY A 190 -3.61 -17.96 4.63
N VAL A 191 -4.30 -19.07 4.82
CA VAL A 191 -3.71 -20.42 4.87
C VAL A 191 -3.04 -20.77 3.55
N LEU A 192 -1.86 -21.39 3.64
CA LEU A 192 -1.12 -21.95 2.51
C LEU A 192 -1.90 -23.13 1.92
N LEU A 193 -2.04 -23.19 0.59
CA LEU A 193 -2.75 -24.30 -0.06
C LEU A 193 -2.07 -25.65 0.21
N SER A 194 -0.74 -25.70 0.04
CA SER A 194 0.09 -26.85 0.40
C SER A 194 1.51 -26.37 0.68
N ARG A 195 1.92 -26.44 1.94
CA ARG A 195 3.25 -25.99 2.39
C ARG A 195 4.35 -26.87 1.83
N GLU A 196 4.24 -28.18 2.01
CA GLU A 196 5.26 -29.15 1.60
C GLU A 196 5.47 -29.17 0.08
N GLU A 197 4.38 -29.22 -0.71
CA GLU A 197 4.52 -29.22 -2.18
C GLU A 197 5.09 -27.91 -2.71
N CYS A 198 4.81 -26.79 -2.05
CA CYS A 198 5.38 -25.51 -2.43
C CYS A 198 6.89 -25.43 -2.13
N LEU A 199 7.33 -25.87 -0.94
CA LEU A 199 8.74 -25.85 -0.55
C LEU A 199 9.59 -26.74 -1.46
N LEU A 200 8.99 -27.80 -2.02
CA LEU A 200 9.59 -28.64 -3.08
C LEU A 200 9.59 -27.98 -4.47
N GLY A 201 9.18 -26.72 -4.59
CA GLY A 201 9.20 -25.97 -5.86
C GLY A 201 8.06 -26.31 -6.83
N ARG A 202 6.96 -26.93 -6.38
CA ARG A 202 5.87 -27.34 -7.28
C ARG A 202 5.07 -26.15 -7.79
N ASP A 203 5.07 -26.03 -9.11
CA ASP A 203 4.42 -24.97 -9.90
C ASP A 203 2.98 -24.60 -9.52
N LEU A 204 2.15 -25.56 -9.09
CA LEU A 204 0.74 -25.32 -8.78
C LEU A 204 0.55 -24.46 -7.52
N PHE A 205 1.48 -24.58 -6.57
CA PHE A 205 1.43 -23.98 -5.24
C PHE A 205 2.42 -22.82 -5.07
N LEU A 206 3.14 -22.47 -6.13
CA LEU A 206 4.23 -21.50 -6.12
C LEU A 206 3.91 -20.25 -6.94
N ASN A 207 4.24 -19.07 -6.41
CA ASN A 207 4.16 -17.83 -7.20
C ASN A 207 5.36 -17.74 -8.15
N LYS A 208 5.12 -17.94 -9.46
CA LYS A 208 6.20 -17.90 -10.46
C LYS A 208 6.65 -16.50 -10.88
N GLN A 209 5.84 -15.48 -10.63
CA GLN A 209 6.13 -14.12 -11.08
C GLN A 209 7.20 -13.49 -10.18
N GLY A 210 8.22 -12.91 -10.78
CA GLY A 210 9.22 -12.12 -10.05
C GLY A 210 8.61 -10.86 -9.45
N CYS A 211 9.02 -10.51 -8.23
CA CYS A 211 8.48 -9.33 -7.55
C CYS A 211 8.83 -8.04 -8.25
N TYR A 212 9.97 -7.96 -8.94
CA TYR A 212 10.38 -6.73 -9.62
C TYR A 212 9.35 -6.28 -10.67
N THR A 213 8.81 -7.20 -11.47
CA THR A 213 7.84 -6.86 -12.53
C THR A 213 6.48 -6.48 -11.96
N VAL A 214 6.00 -7.23 -10.96
CA VAL A 214 4.73 -6.96 -10.28
C VAL A 214 4.76 -5.59 -9.61
N ILE A 215 5.83 -5.31 -8.87
CA ILE A 215 6.03 -4.06 -8.15
C ILE A 215 6.15 -2.88 -9.13
N LEU A 216 6.95 -3.01 -10.21
CA LEU A 216 7.05 -1.94 -11.20
C LEU A 216 5.71 -1.64 -11.86
N ASN A 217 4.95 -2.67 -12.25
CA ASN A 217 3.64 -2.48 -12.86
C ASN A 217 2.65 -1.80 -11.89
N ALA A 218 2.71 -2.16 -10.60
CA ALA A 218 1.95 -1.47 -9.57
C ALA A 218 2.39 0.00 -9.45
N PHE A 219 3.69 0.29 -9.41
CA PHE A 219 4.20 1.66 -9.34
C PHE A 219 3.83 2.50 -10.55
N GLU A 220 3.94 1.98 -11.77
CA GLU A 220 3.58 2.71 -12.99
C GLU A 220 2.12 3.17 -13.00
N THR A 221 1.24 2.39 -12.37
CA THR A 221 -0.18 2.77 -12.25
C THR A 221 -0.37 4.01 -11.36
N TYR A 222 0.40 4.14 -10.28
CA TYR A 222 0.24 5.23 -9.31
C TYR A 222 1.18 6.41 -9.54
N VAL A 223 2.29 6.23 -10.27
CA VAL A 223 3.32 7.26 -10.44
C VAL A 223 2.81 8.48 -11.19
N TYR A 224 1.91 8.31 -12.17
CA TYR A 224 1.33 9.43 -12.91
C TYR A 224 0.46 10.31 -12.01
N LEU A 225 -0.36 9.68 -11.17
CA LEU A 225 -1.20 10.38 -10.21
C LEU A 225 -0.36 11.09 -9.14
N ALA A 226 0.60 10.38 -8.55
CA ALA A 226 1.49 10.95 -7.54
C ALA A 226 2.31 12.12 -8.10
N GLY A 227 2.82 11.98 -9.33
CA GLY A 227 3.53 13.04 -10.03
C GLY A 227 2.66 14.27 -10.29
N ALA A 228 1.41 14.08 -10.72
CA ALA A 228 0.47 15.19 -10.90
C ALA A 228 0.17 15.94 -9.59
N LEU A 229 -0.02 15.21 -8.49
CA LEU A 229 -0.21 15.81 -7.15
C LEU A 229 1.04 16.58 -6.70
N ALA A 230 2.24 16.02 -6.89
CA ALA A 230 3.49 16.68 -6.53
C ALA A 230 3.70 18.00 -7.31
N ILE A 231 3.42 18.01 -8.62
CA ILE A 231 3.50 19.23 -9.42
C ILE A 231 2.49 20.28 -8.92
N GLY A 232 1.29 19.84 -8.53
CA GLY A 232 0.28 20.72 -7.94
C GLY A 232 0.73 21.37 -6.63
N VAL A 233 1.37 20.60 -5.74
CA VAL A 233 1.92 21.12 -4.48
C VAL A 233 3.01 22.16 -4.74
N LEU A 234 4.01 21.83 -5.58
CA LEU A 234 5.08 22.76 -5.97
C LEU A 234 4.54 24.08 -6.55
N ALA A 235 3.48 24.02 -7.36
CA ALA A 235 2.84 25.21 -7.90
C ALA A 235 2.18 26.06 -6.80
N ILE A 236 1.44 25.45 -5.87
CA ILE A 236 0.80 26.14 -4.75
C ILE A 236 1.85 26.81 -3.85
N GLU A 237 2.96 26.14 -3.55
CA GLU A 237 4.05 26.69 -2.77
C GLU A 237 4.70 27.90 -3.45
N LEU A 238 4.92 27.81 -4.77
CA LEU A 238 5.45 28.92 -5.55
C LEU A 238 4.52 30.13 -5.48
N PHE A 239 3.21 29.93 -5.66
CA PHE A 239 2.24 31.01 -5.51
C PHE A 239 2.25 31.59 -4.09
N ALA A 240 2.29 30.75 -3.06
CA ALA A 240 2.36 31.20 -1.67
C ALA A 240 3.60 32.06 -1.39
N MET A 241 4.76 31.66 -1.93
CA MET A 241 6.01 32.43 -1.85
C MET A 241 5.90 33.79 -2.55
N ILE A 242 5.30 33.84 -3.75
CA ILE A 242 5.06 35.08 -4.50
C ILE A 242 4.13 36.00 -3.70
N PHE A 243 3.00 35.50 -3.22
CA PHE A 243 2.04 36.29 -2.43
C PHE A 243 2.66 36.81 -1.13
N ALA A 244 3.43 35.99 -0.43
CA ALA A 244 4.16 36.42 0.76
C ALA A 244 5.13 37.57 0.43
N MET A 245 5.89 37.47 -0.66
CA MET A 245 6.79 38.56 -1.06
C MET A 245 6.05 39.85 -1.46
N CYS A 246 4.94 39.73 -2.18
CA CYS A 246 4.09 40.88 -2.52
C CYS A 246 3.54 41.57 -1.27
N LEU A 247 3.00 40.81 -0.32
CA LEU A 247 2.49 41.34 0.95
C LEU A 247 3.61 41.95 1.80
N PHE A 248 4.78 41.32 1.87
CA PHE A 248 5.93 41.84 2.62
C PHE A 248 6.37 43.23 2.13
N ARG A 249 6.34 43.43 0.81
CA ARG A 249 6.67 44.73 0.18
C ARG A 249 5.55 45.76 0.28
N GLY A 250 4.31 45.33 0.41
CA GLY A 250 3.13 46.20 0.49
C GLY A 250 2.90 46.82 1.87
N ILE A 251 3.41 46.19 2.94
CA ILE A 251 3.33 46.73 4.30
C ILE A 251 4.32 47.91 4.42
N GLN A 252 3.80 49.13 4.61
CA GLN A 252 4.59 50.33 4.88
C GLN A 252 5.07 50.35 6.33
#